data_AF-A0A285D572-F1
#
_entry.id   AF-A0A285D572-F1
#
_cell.length_a   1.000
_cell.length_b   1.000
_cell.length_c   1.000
_cell.angle_alpha   90.00
_cell.angle_beta   90.00
_cell.angle_gamma   90.00
#
_symmetry.space_group_name_H-M   'P 1'
#
loop_
_entity.id
_entity.type
_entity.pdbx_description
1 polymer ?
#
loop_
_entity_poly.entity_id
_entity_poly.type
_entity_poly.pdbx_seq_one_letter_code
_entity_poly.pdbx_strand_id
1 'polypeptide(L)'
;MPLASALVSVVTIGFIGCAVVEAGAQTTPGNDPAEFILPLERLSNEASMPFAVFGQVVDNKHPQWGRYESSLAKFPSTQDCLLPAARTSVGWNLSAFDWASFKDHQDIEVCVFRVATSLETPERMRAWLLDQGYQVSGPTPITPNVTGNGPNDSDLGLSGILAADEFEARVRFRRSFNPWPYLLAWIFPSPPHHRDHALNFTYSGQGRIVAIQSSRRGG
;
A
#
# COMPACT_ATOMS: atom_id res chain seq x y z
N MET A 1 33.40 41.68 -69.01
CA MET A 1 33.14 41.60 -67.56
C MET A 1 32.48 42.90 -67.15
N PRO A 2 31.15 42.89 -66.95
CA PRO A 2 30.62 43.09 -65.59
C PRO A 2 29.44 42.17 -65.25
N LEU A 3 29.15 42.18 -63.95
CA LEU A 3 28.27 41.33 -63.16
C LEU A 3 26.78 41.38 -63.56
N ALA A 4 26.13 40.22 -63.56
CA ALA A 4 24.68 40.09 -63.56
C ALA A 4 24.19 39.84 -62.12
N SER A 5 23.35 40.75 -61.64
CA SER A 5 22.63 40.67 -60.36
C SER A 5 21.54 39.59 -60.42
N ALA A 6 21.58 38.63 -59.51
CA ALA A 6 20.50 37.68 -59.29
C ALA A 6 19.63 38.15 -58.11
N LEU A 7 18.34 38.36 -58.39
CA LEU A 7 17.28 38.63 -57.41
C LEU A 7 16.97 37.33 -56.65
N VAL A 8 17.17 37.34 -55.33
CA VAL A 8 16.75 36.26 -54.43
C VAL A 8 15.29 36.54 -54.02
N SER A 9 14.37 35.66 -54.46
CA SER A 9 12.99 35.66 -53.98
C SER A 9 12.93 35.01 -52.60
N VAL A 10 12.42 35.76 -51.62
CA VAL A 10 12.14 35.26 -50.27
C VAL A 10 10.80 34.52 -50.31
N VAL A 11 10.83 33.20 -50.19
CA VAL A 11 9.64 32.37 -50.02
C VAL A 11 9.29 32.36 -48.54
N THR A 12 8.19 33.04 -48.18
CA THR A 12 7.64 33.03 -46.83
C THR A 12 6.84 31.74 -46.65
N ILE A 13 7.37 30.77 -45.90
CA ILE A 13 6.64 29.56 -45.52
C ILE A 13 5.74 29.92 -44.34
N GLY A 14 4.43 30.01 -44.60
CA GLY A 14 3.42 30.16 -43.56
C GLY A 14 3.34 28.88 -42.72
N PHE A 15 3.81 28.96 -41.47
CA PHE A 15 3.54 27.93 -40.47
C PHE A 15 2.06 27.98 -40.10
N ILE A 16 1.30 27.00 -40.59
CA ILE A 16 -0.02 26.66 -40.04
C ILE A 16 0.25 26.14 -38.64
N GLY A 17 0.01 26.98 -37.64
CA GLY A 17 0.05 26.61 -36.24
C GLY A 17 -0.99 25.53 -35.98
N CYS A 18 -0.54 24.27 -35.85
CA CYS A 18 -1.28 23.30 -35.06
C CYS A 18 -1.37 23.86 -33.66
N ALA A 19 -2.56 24.35 -33.28
CA ALA A 19 -2.90 24.56 -31.89
C ALA A 19 -2.77 23.19 -31.21
N VAL A 20 -1.65 22.98 -30.53
CA VAL A 20 -1.53 21.93 -29.54
C VAL A 20 -2.53 22.32 -28.47
N VAL A 21 -3.67 21.63 -28.47
CA VAL A 21 -4.55 21.61 -27.31
C VAL A 21 -3.72 20.94 -26.22
N GLU A 22 -3.10 21.75 -25.36
CA GLU A 22 -2.65 21.29 -24.06
C GLU A 22 -3.88 20.76 -23.36
N ALA A 23 -4.06 19.44 -23.41
CA ALA A 23 -4.89 18.75 -22.46
C ALA A 23 -4.32 19.12 -21.09
N GLY A 24 -4.97 20.06 -20.42
CA GLY A 24 -4.67 20.38 -19.04
C GLY A 24 -4.79 19.09 -18.25
N ALA A 25 -3.65 18.47 -17.95
CA ALA A 25 -3.57 17.40 -16.99
C ALA A 25 -4.12 17.99 -15.69
N GLN A 26 -5.33 17.60 -15.32
CA GLN A 26 -5.83 17.77 -13.96
C GLN A 26 -4.87 16.97 -13.08
N THR A 27 -3.90 17.68 -12.50
CA THR A 27 -3.13 17.18 -11.36
C THR A 27 -4.13 16.94 -10.24
N THR A 28 -4.41 15.67 -9.97
CA THR A 28 -5.06 15.26 -8.73
C THR A 28 -4.26 15.87 -7.57
N PRO A 29 -4.92 16.57 -6.64
CA PRO A 29 -4.24 17.07 -5.45
C PRO A 29 -3.72 15.89 -4.64
N GLY A 30 -2.41 15.80 -4.44
CA GLY A 30 -1.79 14.95 -3.41
C GLY A 30 -1.25 13.59 -3.85
N ASN A 31 -0.34 13.56 -4.84
CA ASN A 31 0.57 12.42 -5.05
C ASN A 31 1.97 12.96 -5.38
N ASP A 32 2.55 13.74 -4.47
CA ASP A 32 3.98 14.05 -4.56
C ASP A 32 4.74 12.81 -4.05
N PRO A 33 5.56 12.12 -4.87
CA PRO A 33 6.35 10.98 -4.39
C PRO A 33 7.27 11.34 -3.21
N ALA A 34 7.54 12.63 -2.98
CA ALA A 34 8.25 13.10 -1.79
C ALA A 34 7.46 12.89 -0.48
N GLU A 35 6.13 12.74 -0.54
CA GLU A 35 5.27 12.59 0.64
C GLU A 35 5.58 11.34 1.48
N PHE A 36 6.06 10.29 0.82
CA PHE A 36 6.39 9.01 1.44
C PHE A 36 7.88 8.80 1.68
N ILE A 37 8.71 9.84 1.51
CA ILE A 37 10.13 9.79 1.83
C ILE A 37 10.33 10.24 3.27
N LEU A 38 10.68 9.30 4.15
CA LEU A 38 10.91 9.58 5.57
C LEU A 38 12.38 9.43 5.97
N PRO A 39 12.90 10.30 6.85
CA PRO A 39 14.21 10.09 7.45
C PRO A 39 14.19 8.86 8.37
N LEU A 40 15.35 8.24 8.59
CA LEU A 40 15.48 6.98 9.33
C LEU A 40 14.88 7.06 10.74
N GLU A 41 15.01 8.19 11.40
CA GLU A 41 14.57 8.42 12.78
C GLU A 41 13.04 8.38 12.92
N ARG A 42 12.30 8.58 11.81
CA ARG A 42 10.84 8.48 11.78
C ARG A 42 10.32 7.09 11.42
N LEU A 43 11.21 6.17 11.04
CA LEU A 43 10.81 4.81 10.71
C LEU A 43 10.55 4.01 12.00
N SER A 44 9.37 3.40 12.05
CA SER A 44 8.97 2.52 13.13
C SER A 44 9.85 1.27 13.17
N ASN A 45 10.17 0.85 14.39
CA ASN A 45 10.80 -0.43 14.70
C ASN A 45 10.20 -1.02 15.98
N GLU A 46 10.53 -2.27 16.25
CA GLU A 46 9.99 -3.00 17.40
C GLU A 46 10.37 -2.38 18.75
N ALA A 47 11.50 -1.68 18.86
CA ALA A 47 11.91 -1.06 20.11
C ALA A 47 11.13 0.24 20.40
N SER A 48 10.83 1.05 19.38
CA SER A 48 10.14 2.34 19.56
C SER A 48 8.62 2.22 19.48
N MET A 49 8.12 1.35 18.61
CA MET A 49 6.69 1.17 18.32
C MET A 49 6.42 -0.33 18.12
N PRO A 50 6.32 -1.10 19.22
CA PRO A 50 6.09 -2.54 19.17
C PRO A 50 4.82 -2.91 18.40
N PHE A 51 4.84 -4.07 17.74
CA PHE A 51 3.66 -4.56 17.03
C PHE A 51 2.53 -4.84 18.03
N ALA A 52 1.34 -4.33 17.74
CA ALA A 52 0.19 -4.45 18.62
C ALA A 52 -1.06 -4.92 17.87
N VAL A 53 -1.86 -5.74 18.54
CA VAL A 53 -3.15 -6.24 18.07
C VAL A 53 -4.20 -5.82 19.10
N PHE A 54 -5.22 -5.07 18.66
CA PHE A 54 -6.22 -4.45 19.53
C PHE A 54 -5.59 -3.65 20.70
N GLY A 55 -4.51 -2.94 20.42
CA GLY A 55 -3.80 -2.09 21.39
C GLY A 55 -2.92 -2.86 22.38
N GLN A 56 -2.86 -4.19 22.29
CA GLN A 56 -1.99 -5.01 23.12
C GLN A 56 -0.74 -5.41 22.35
N VAL A 57 0.43 -5.16 22.94
CA VAL A 57 1.72 -5.54 22.35
C VAL A 57 1.80 -7.06 22.24
N VAL A 58 2.22 -7.54 21.07
CA VAL A 58 2.39 -8.96 20.80
C VAL A 58 3.80 -9.39 21.23
N ASP A 59 3.95 -9.72 22.50
CA ASP A 59 5.16 -10.31 23.08
C ASP A 59 4.98 -11.82 23.37
N ASN A 60 5.99 -12.46 23.96
CA ASN A 60 5.97 -13.90 24.28
C ASN A 60 4.86 -14.36 25.25
N LYS A 61 4.15 -13.43 25.90
CA LYS A 61 3.00 -13.71 26.78
C LYS A 61 1.67 -13.51 26.06
N HIS A 62 1.68 -12.82 24.91
CA HIS A 62 0.48 -12.53 24.17
C HIS A 62 -0.09 -13.81 23.49
N PRO A 63 -1.42 -14.06 23.51
CA PRO A 63 -2.01 -15.25 22.90
C PRO A 63 -1.73 -15.41 21.40
N GLN A 64 -1.47 -14.30 20.70
CA GLN A 64 -1.11 -14.30 19.27
C GLN A 64 0.41 -14.41 19.02
N TRP A 65 1.24 -14.56 20.05
CA TRP A 65 2.71 -14.63 19.89
C TRP A 65 3.13 -15.67 18.85
N GLY A 66 2.68 -16.92 19.02
CA GLY A 66 3.04 -18.02 18.12
C GLY A 66 2.58 -17.82 16.67
N ARG A 67 1.63 -16.91 16.43
CA ARG A 67 1.20 -16.52 15.07
C ARG A 67 2.18 -15.53 14.44
N TYR A 68 2.70 -14.56 15.21
CA TYR A 68 3.48 -13.44 14.67
C TYR A 68 4.99 -13.53 14.93
N GLU A 69 5.45 -14.38 15.84
CA GLU A 69 6.86 -14.48 16.26
C GLU A 69 7.83 -14.54 15.07
N SER A 70 7.55 -15.37 14.07
CA SER A 70 8.40 -15.49 12.88
C SER A 70 8.44 -14.20 12.06
N SER A 71 7.30 -13.53 11.86
CA SER A 71 7.22 -12.28 11.09
C SER A 71 7.83 -11.11 11.85
N LEU A 72 7.70 -11.07 13.19
CA LEU A 72 8.33 -10.06 14.04
C LEU A 72 9.85 -10.18 14.05
N ALA A 73 10.38 -11.42 14.06
CA ALA A 73 11.81 -11.66 13.92
C ALA A 73 12.34 -11.31 12.52
N LYS A 74 11.53 -11.52 11.48
CA LYS A 74 11.88 -11.24 10.08
C LYS A 74 11.83 -9.75 9.73
N PHE A 75 10.87 -9.01 10.31
CA PHE A 75 10.59 -7.60 10.01
C PHE A 75 10.63 -6.73 11.28
N PRO A 76 11.81 -6.59 11.92
CA PRO A 76 11.93 -5.81 13.15
C PRO A 76 11.73 -4.31 12.92
N SER A 77 11.92 -3.80 11.69
CA SER A 77 11.75 -2.39 11.35
C SER A 77 10.99 -2.18 10.04
N THR A 78 10.55 -0.94 9.81
CA THR A 78 9.91 -0.54 8.55
C THR A 78 10.84 -0.76 7.35
N GLN A 79 12.16 -0.61 7.51
CA GLN A 79 13.14 -0.77 6.43
C GLN A 79 13.18 -2.19 5.88
N ASP A 80 12.97 -3.18 6.74
CA ASP A 80 12.99 -4.59 6.38
C ASP A 80 11.80 -4.98 5.48
N CYS A 81 10.79 -4.12 5.41
CA CYS A 81 9.59 -4.29 4.57
C CYS A 81 9.70 -3.60 3.21
N LEU A 82 10.81 -2.90 2.95
CA LEU A 82 11.01 -2.10 1.73
C LEU A 82 12.01 -2.78 0.79
N LEU A 83 11.89 -2.46 -0.49
CA LEU A 83 12.89 -2.85 -1.48
C LEU A 83 14.24 -2.21 -1.13
N PRO A 84 15.38 -2.87 -1.43
CA PRO A 84 16.70 -2.28 -1.22
C PRO A 84 16.88 -0.92 -1.92
N ALA A 85 16.21 -0.72 -3.06
CA ALA A 85 16.22 0.52 -3.83
C ALA A 85 15.36 1.65 -3.21
N ALA A 86 14.62 1.39 -2.13
CA ALA A 86 13.81 2.39 -1.44
C ALA A 86 14.66 3.46 -0.75
N ARG A 87 15.93 3.18 -0.47
CA ARG A 87 16.85 4.14 0.12
C ARG A 87 17.22 5.22 -0.89
N THR A 88 16.93 6.45 -0.54
CA THR A 88 17.30 7.66 -1.29
C THR A 88 18.41 8.43 -0.57
N SER A 89 18.85 9.55 -1.15
CA SER A 89 19.82 10.45 -0.51
C SER A 89 19.26 11.17 0.73
N VAL A 90 17.94 11.31 0.83
CA VAL A 90 17.26 12.12 1.86
C VAL A 90 16.42 11.29 2.83
N GLY A 91 16.27 9.98 2.60
CA GLY A 91 15.44 9.11 3.44
C GLY A 91 15.07 7.80 2.75
N TRP A 92 14.00 7.18 3.23
CA TRP A 92 13.45 5.93 2.72
C TRP A 92 12.08 6.16 2.12
N ASN A 93 11.89 5.72 0.88
CA ASN A 93 10.62 5.82 0.19
C ASN A 93 9.70 4.66 0.57
N LEU A 94 8.64 4.94 1.33
CA LEU A 94 7.67 3.93 1.77
C LEU A 94 6.80 3.39 0.62
N SER A 95 6.75 4.06 -0.54
CA SER A 95 6.05 3.54 -1.72
C SER A 95 6.75 2.33 -2.33
N ALA A 96 8.06 2.17 -2.09
CA ALA A 96 8.86 1.04 -2.57
C ALA A 96 8.75 -0.18 -1.64
N PHE A 97 7.52 -0.58 -1.32
CA PHE A 97 7.20 -1.68 -0.41
C PHE A 97 7.46 -3.04 -1.09
N ASP A 98 8.16 -3.95 -0.40
CA ASP A 98 8.58 -5.25 -0.97
C ASP A 98 7.51 -6.33 -0.81
N TRP A 99 6.40 -6.18 -1.54
CA TRP A 99 5.30 -7.16 -1.56
C TRP A 99 5.76 -8.59 -1.90
N ALA A 100 6.82 -8.74 -2.71
CA ALA A 100 7.30 -10.03 -3.17
C ALA A 100 8.02 -10.84 -2.07
N SER A 101 8.46 -10.18 -1.00
CA SER A 101 9.15 -10.80 0.13
C SER A 101 8.21 -11.50 1.13
N PHE A 102 6.91 -11.19 1.08
CA PHE A 102 5.93 -11.69 2.04
C PHE A 102 5.45 -13.11 1.70
N LYS A 103 5.46 -13.97 2.72
CA LYS A 103 5.16 -15.41 2.56
C LYS A 103 3.79 -15.80 3.11
N ASP A 104 3.19 -14.97 3.96
CA ASP A 104 1.91 -15.19 4.61
C ASP A 104 1.23 -13.84 4.94
N HIS A 105 0.05 -13.89 5.53
CA HIS A 105 -0.70 -12.69 5.90
C HIS A 105 -0.07 -11.96 7.10
N GLN A 106 0.67 -12.67 7.94
CA GLN A 106 1.31 -12.12 9.14
C GLN A 106 2.49 -11.22 8.76
N ASP A 107 3.27 -11.60 7.76
CA ASP A 107 4.30 -10.77 7.15
C ASP A 107 3.70 -9.41 6.70
N ILE A 108 2.56 -9.46 6.01
CA ILE A 108 1.86 -8.25 5.53
C ILE A 108 1.35 -7.42 6.70
N GLU A 109 0.67 -8.04 7.67
CA GLU A 109 0.10 -7.34 8.83
C GLU A 109 1.19 -6.62 9.64
N VAL A 110 2.33 -7.27 9.90
CA VAL A 110 3.47 -6.65 10.59
C VAL A 110 4.04 -5.50 9.78
N CYS A 111 4.34 -5.72 8.50
CA CYS A 111 4.97 -4.68 7.69
C CYS A 111 4.07 -3.46 7.43
N VAL A 112 2.79 -3.70 7.18
CA VAL A 112 1.80 -2.63 7.02
C VAL A 112 1.61 -1.88 8.35
N PHE A 113 1.66 -2.57 9.49
CA PHE A 113 1.65 -1.91 10.81
C PHE A 113 2.81 -0.95 10.97
N ARG A 114 4.03 -1.38 10.61
CA ARG A 114 5.24 -0.53 10.67
C ARG A 114 5.15 0.70 9.78
N VAL A 115 4.57 0.55 8.58
CA VAL A 115 4.30 1.69 7.70
C VAL A 115 3.29 2.63 8.35
N ALA A 116 2.16 2.11 8.82
CA ALA A 116 1.11 2.90 9.44
C ALA A 116 1.60 3.68 10.68
N THR A 117 2.42 3.06 11.53
CA THR A 117 3.04 3.73 12.69
C THR A 117 4.07 4.78 12.27
N SER A 118 4.80 4.58 11.17
CA SER A 118 5.74 5.58 10.63
C SER A 118 5.04 6.78 9.98
N LEU A 119 3.83 6.57 9.45
CA LEU A 119 3.01 7.62 8.84
C LEU A 119 2.20 8.42 9.86
N GLU A 120 2.03 7.88 11.07
CA GLU A 120 1.43 8.48 12.28
C GLU A 120 -0.06 8.82 12.19
N THR A 121 -0.61 9.09 11.00
CA THR A 121 -1.98 9.58 10.80
C THR A 121 -2.78 8.69 9.85
N PRO A 122 -4.10 8.52 10.08
CA PRO A 122 -4.95 7.74 9.18
C PRO A 122 -5.06 8.36 7.79
N GLU A 123 -4.93 9.68 7.64
CA GLU A 123 -4.94 10.37 6.35
C GLU A 123 -3.72 10.01 5.50
N ARG A 124 -2.53 10.01 6.10
CA ARG A 124 -1.31 9.60 5.38
C ARG A 124 -1.32 8.11 5.07
N MET A 125 -1.89 7.28 5.96
CA MET A 125 -2.09 5.87 5.65
C MET A 125 -3.07 5.67 4.49
N ARG A 126 -4.16 6.45 4.43
CA ARG A 126 -5.08 6.45 3.30
C ARG A 126 -4.36 6.81 2.00
N ALA A 127 -3.56 7.88 2.00
CA ALA A 127 -2.79 8.31 0.84
C ALA A 127 -1.80 7.20 0.40
N TRP A 128 -1.09 6.58 1.35
CA TRP A 128 -0.19 5.47 1.06
C TRP A 128 -0.94 4.27 0.47
N LEU A 129 -2.10 3.88 1.02
CA LEU A 129 -2.89 2.78 0.45
C LEU A 129 -3.33 3.06 -1.00
N LEU A 130 -3.71 4.31 -1.29
CA LEU A 130 -4.06 4.74 -2.66
C LEU A 130 -2.85 4.65 -3.59
N ASP A 131 -1.67 5.08 -3.15
CA ASP A 131 -0.39 4.94 -3.89
C ASP A 131 -0.05 3.47 -4.14
N GLN A 132 -0.37 2.59 -3.18
CA GLN A 132 -0.24 1.15 -3.36
C GLN A 132 -1.35 0.52 -4.23
N GLY A 133 -2.28 1.29 -4.78
CA GLY A 133 -3.35 0.81 -5.67
C GLY A 133 -4.58 0.22 -4.96
N TYR A 134 -4.68 0.35 -3.64
CA TYR A 134 -5.89 -0.07 -2.93
C TYR A 134 -7.04 0.93 -3.19
N GLN A 135 -8.26 0.42 -3.28
CA GLN A 135 -9.46 1.22 -3.14
C GLN A 135 -9.75 1.42 -1.66
N VAL A 136 -9.81 2.68 -1.21
CA VAL A 136 -9.85 3.00 0.23
C VAL A 136 -11.15 3.66 0.65
N SER A 137 -11.74 3.16 1.74
CA SER A 137 -12.90 3.71 2.45
C SER A 137 -12.51 4.15 3.87
N GLY A 138 -13.06 5.26 4.38
CA GLY A 138 -12.65 5.88 5.66
C GLY A 138 -11.47 6.86 5.53
N PRO A 139 -11.01 7.56 6.59
CA PRO A 139 -11.35 7.34 7.98
C PRO A 139 -12.80 7.72 8.27
N THR A 140 -13.54 6.80 8.88
CA THR A 140 -14.91 7.03 9.36
C THR A 140 -15.00 6.64 10.83
N PRO A 141 -15.76 7.38 11.67
CA PRO A 141 -16.01 6.98 13.05
C PRO A 141 -16.55 5.55 13.11
N ILE A 142 -15.97 4.72 13.98
CA ILE A 142 -16.48 3.38 14.23
C ILE A 142 -17.61 3.51 15.25
N THR A 143 -18.86 3.32 14.82
CA THR A 143 -19.97 3.21 15.77
C THR A 143 -19.77 1.94 16.59
N PRO A 144 -19.72 2.01 17.93
CA PRO A 144 -19.59 0.81 18.75
C PRO A 144 -20.77 -0.12 18.44
N ASN A 145 -20.47 -1.40 18.22
CA ASN A 145 -21.51 -2.40 18.11
C ASN A 145 -22.21 -2.49 19.48
N VAL A 146 -23.55 -2.57 19.49
CA VAL A 146 -24.45 -2.42 20.68
C VAL A 146 -24.13 -3.38 21.85
N THR A 147 -23.21 -4.32 21.68
CA THR A 147 -22.77 -5.32 22.66
C THR A 147 -21.70 -4.86 23.66
N GLY A 148 -21.34 -3.58 23.74
CA GLY A 148 -20.61 -2.99 24.89
C GLY A 148 -19.13 -3.33 25.05
N ASN A 149 -18.57 -4.21 24.20
CA ASN A 149 -17.13 -4.51 24.12
C ASN A 149 -16.48 -3.92 22.86
N GLY A 150 -16.99 -2.76 22.41
CA GLY A 150 -16.59 -2.12 21.16
C GLY A 150 -15.47 -1.07 21.32
N PRO A 151 -14.86 -0.64 20.21
CA PRO A 151 -13.93 0.48 20.16
C PRO A 151 -14.56 1.76 20.76
N ASN A 152 -13.74 2.66 21.30
CA ASN A 152 -14.22 3.89 21.93
C ASN A 152 -14.92 4.78 20.89
N ASP A 153 -15.86 5.63 21.30
CA ASP A 153 -16.64 6.53 20.43
C ASP A 153 -15.80 7.48 19.55
N SER A 154 -14.50 7.60 19.83
CA SER A 154 -13.53 8.40 19.09
C SER A 154 -12.71 7.63 18.05
N ASP A 155 -12.87 6.31 17.96
CA ASP A 155 -12.01 5.48 17.12
C ASP A 155 -12.40 5.58 15.64
N LEU A 156 -11.38 5.53 14.76
CA LEU A 156 -11.54 5.68 13.32
C LEU A 156 -11.23 4.37 12.60
N GLY A 157 -12.12 3.98 11.69
CA GLY A 157 -11.95 2.83 10.81
C GLY A 157 -11.46 3.29 9.43
N LEU A 158 -10.43 2.61 8.93
CA LEU A 158 -9.94 2.76 7.55
C LEU A 158 -9.89 1.36 6.93
N SER A 159 -10.40 1.21 5.71
CA SER A 159 -10.43 -0.07 5.00
C SER A 159 -9.88 0.11 3.59
N GLY A 160 -8.89 -0.70 3.22
CA GLY A 160 -8.36 -0.79 1.87
C GLY A 160 -8.74 -2.13 1.26
N ILE A 161 -9.21 -2.12 0.02
CA ILE A 161 -9.51 -3.32 -0.78
C ILE A 161 -8.62 -3.32 -2.02
N LEU A 162 -7.93 -4.42 -2.25
CA LEU A 162 -7.16 -4.68 -3.46
C LEU A 162 -7.73 -5.90 -4.18
N ALA A 163 -7.87 -5.80 -5.49
CA ALA A 163 -8.36 -6.90 -6.31
C ALA A 163 -7.47 -8.15 -6.13
N ALA A 164 -8.09 -9.32 -6.10
CA ALA A 164 -7.41 -10.58 -5.78
C ALA A 164 -6.25 -10.90 -6.72
N ASP A 165 -6.44 -10.66 -8.02
CA ASP A 165 -5.46 -10.89 -9.08
C ASP A 165 -4.26 -9.95 -8.93
N GLU A 166 -4.51 -8.68 -8.64
CA GLU A 166 -3.46 -7.69 -8.37
C GLU A 166 -2.68 -8.02 -7.10
N PHE A 167 -3.37 -8.45 -6.05
CA PHE A 167 -2.72 -8.90 -4.82
C PHE A 167 -1.86 -10.15 -5.04
N GLU A 168 -2.38 -11.16 -5.75
CA GLU A 168 -1.65 -12.39 -6.06
C GLU A 168 -0.49 -12.18 -7.03
N ALA A 169 -0.56 -11.18 -7.92
CA ALA A 169 0.56 -10.79 -8.77
C ALA A 169 1.72 -10.18 -7.97
N ARG A 170 1.43 -9.51 -6.85
CA ARG A 170 2.42 -8.84 -5.99
C ARG A 170 3.00 -9.76 -4.93
N VAL A 171 2.18 -10.61 -4.32
CA VAL A 171 2.60 -11.49 -3.22
C VAL A 171 2.85 -12.90 -3.72
N ARG A 172 4.09 -13.38 -3.55
CA ARG A 172 4.42 -14.78 -3.84
C ARG A 172 4.07 -15.67 -2.64
N PHE A 173 2.78 -15.89 -2.40
CA PHE A 173 2.40 -17.06 -1.63
C PHE A 173 2.88 -18.29 -2.39
N ARG A 174 3.80 -19.05 -1.79
CA ARG A 174 4.05 -20.41 -2.26
C ARG A 174 2.77 -21.20 -2.05
N ARG A 175 1.85 -21.15 -3.00
CA ARG A 175 0.85 -22.21 -3.15
C ARG A 175 1.70 -23.46 -3.37
N SER A 176 1.70 -24.37 -2.41
CA SER A 176 2.11 -25.74 -2.69
C SER A 176 1.18 -26.20 -3.81
N PHE A 177 1.70 -26.16 -5.04
CA PHE A 177 0.98 -26.60 -6.20
C PHE A 177 0.85 -28.12 -6.04
N ASN A 178 -0.21 -28.57 -5.37
CA ASN A 178 -0.60 -29.97 -5.45
C ASN A 178 -1.20 -30.12 -6.86
N PRO A 179 -0.57 -30.87 -7.77
CA PRO A 179 -1.04 -30.96 -9.17
C PRO A 179 -2.32 -31.80 -9.30
N TRP A 180 -2.69 -32.55 -8.26
CA TRP A 180 -3.88 -33.42 -8.23
C TRP A 180 -5.23 -32.74 -8.57
N PRO A 181 -5.59 -31.57 -8.02
CA PRO A 181 -6.83 -30.88 -8.38
C PRO A 181 -6.95 -30.46 -9.85
N TYR A 182 -5.85 -30.27 -10.58
CA TYR A 182 -5.90 -29.89 -12.01
C TYR A 182 -6.32 -31.06 -12.92
N LEU A 183 -6.12 -32.31 -12.48
CA LEU A 183 -6.60 -33.50 -13.21
C LEU A 183 -8.13 -33.66 -13.12
N LEU A 184 -8.78 -33.08 -12.11
CA LEU A 184 -10.25 -33.13 -11.94
C LEU A 184 -10.97 -31.86 -12.40
N ALA A 185 -10.24 -30.77 -12.67
CA ALA A 185 -10.79 -29.47 -13.06
C ALA A 185 -11.45 -29.43 -14.46
N TRP A 186 -11.22 -30.44 -15.31
CA TRP A 186 -11.89 -30.55 -16.63
C TRP A 186 -13.35 -31.00 -16.54
N ILE A 187 -13.79 -31.53 -15.39
CA ILE A 187 -15.13 -32.12 -15.23
C ILE A 187 -16.13 -31.11 -14.65
N PHE A 188 -15.65 -30.08 -13.94
CA PHE A 188 -16.50 -29.03 -13.36
C PHE A 188 -15.81 -27.67 -13.46
N PRO A 189 -16.14 -26.82 -14.45
CA PRO A 189 -15.68 -25.44 -14.48
C PRO A 189 -16.42 -24.64 -13.41
N SER A 190 -15.98 -24.74 -12.16
CA SER A 190 -16.34 -23.75 -11.15
C SER A 190 -15.63 -22.45 -11.53
N PRO A 191 -16.34 -21.32 -11.68
CA PRO A 191 -15.67 -20.04 -11.86
C PRO A 191 -14.71 -19.83 -10.69
N PRO A 192 -13.46 -19.38 -10.94
CA PRO A 192 -12.57 -19.06 -9.85
C PRO A 192 -13.20 -17.91 -9.07
N HIS A 193 -13.71 -18.20 -7.88
CA HIS A 193 -14.09 -17.19 -6.91
C HIS A 193 -12.80 -16.52 -6.42
N HIS A 194 -12.32 -15.56 -7.20
CA HIS A 194 -11.23 -14.67 -6.83
C HIS A 194 -11.70 -13.85 -5.63
N ARG A 195 -11.03 -14.03 -4.50
CA ARG A 195 -11.39 -13.35 -3.25
C ARG A 195 -10.51 -12.12 -3.08
N ASP A 196 -11.11 -10.95 -3.06
CA ASP A 196 -10.39 -9.69 -2.87
C ASP A 196 -9.61 -9.69 -1.55
N HIS A 197 -8.46 -9.04 -1.56
CA HIS A 197 -7.67 -8.83 -0.36
C HIS A 197 -8.11 -7.54 0.32
N ALA A 198 -8.50 -7.64 1.60
CA ALA A 198 -8.90 -6.50 2.39
C ALA A 198 -7.94 -6.30 3.57
N LEU A 199 -7.52 -5.05 3.76
CA LEU A 199 -6.82 -4.56 4.94
C LEU A 199 -7.76 -3.66 5.72
N ASN A 200 -8.05 -4.03 6.96
CA ASN A 200 -8.85 -3.23 7.87
C ASN A 200 -7.96 -2.67 8.97
N PHE A 201 -8.09 -1.38 9.22
CA PHE A 201 -7.31 -0.63 10.18
C PHE A 201 -8.26 0.00 11.20
N THR A 202 -7.88 -0.09 12.47
CA THR A 202 -8.54 0.63 13.56
C THR A 202 -7.54 1.60 14.16
N TYR A 203 -7.91 2.86 14.23
CA TYR A 203 -7.16 3.93 14.89
C TYR A 203 -7.89 4.35 16.15
N SER A 204 -7.13 4.65 17.20
CA SER A 204 -7.67 5.26 18.41
C SER A 204 -8.09 6.71 18.14
N GLY A 205 -8.88 7.29 19.04
CA GLY A 205 -9.18 8.73 19.01
C GLY A 205 -7.96 9.66 19.07
N GLN A 206 -6.77 9.13 19.37
CA GLN A 206 -5.49 9.86 19.31
C GLN A 206 -4.77 9.70 17.96
N GLY A 207 -5.41 9.08 16.97
CA GLY A 207 -4.84 8.83 15.64
C GLY A 207 -3.80 7.70 15.61
N ARG A 208 -3.63 6.93 16.70
CA ARG A 208 -2.68 5.82 16.74
C ARG A 208 -3.33 4.55 16.23
N ILE A 209 -2.60 3.76 15.45
CA ILE A 209 -3.09 2.45 15.02
C ILE A 209 -3.18 1.47 16.21
N VAL A 210 -4.32 0.80 16.32
CA VAL A 210 -4.68 -0.11 17.42
C VAL A 210 -4.82 -1.55 16.91
N ALA A 211 -5.30 -1.73 15.69
CA ALA A 211 -5.44 -3.05 15.09
C ALA A 211 -5.27 -2.99 13.57
N ILE A 212 -4.71 -4.08 13.03
CA ILE A 212 -4.75 -4.41 11.61
C ILE A 212 -5.29 -5.82 11.47
N GLN A 213 -6.16 -6.00 10.49
CA GLN A 213 -6.60 -7.32 10.08
C GLN A 213 -6.53 -7.42 8.55
N SER A 214 -5.75 -8.39 8.08
CA SER A 214 -5.79 -8.82 6.69
C SER A 214 -6.82 -9.94 6.56
N SER A 215 -7.65 -9.88 5.51
CA SER A 215 -8.64 -10.91 5.22
C SER A 215 -8.83 -11.10 3.71
N ARG A 216 -9.33 -12.28 3.33
CA ARG A 216 -9.83 -12.55 1.98
C ARG A 216 -11.35 -12.41 2.02
N ARG A 217 -11.90 -11.43 1.31
CA ARG A 217 -13.36 -11.22 1.24
C ARG A 217 -13.97 -12.21 0.25
N GLY A 218 -14.87 -13.06 0.71
CA GLY A 218 -15.70 -13.89 -0.16
C GLY A 218 -16.89 -13.09 -0.65
N GLY A 219 -17.10 -13.07 -1.97
CA GLY A 219 -18.35 -12.61 -2.57
C GLY A 219 -19.47 -13.62 -2.38
#